data_AF-Q63B06-F1
#
_entry.id   AF-Q63B06-F1
#
_cell.length_a   1.000
_cell.length_b   1.000
_cell.length_c   1.000
_cell.angle_alpha   90.00
_cell.angle_beta   90.00
_cell.angle_gamma   90.00
#
_symmetry.space_group_name_H-M   'P 1'
#
loop_
_entity.id
_entity.type
_entity.pdbx_description
1 polymer ?
#
loop_
_entity_poly.entity_id
_entity_poly.type
_entity_poly.pdbx_seq_one_letter_code
_entity_poly.pdbx_strand_id
1 'polypeptide(L)'
;MNLDNLIAKGNTAEIYLYDNKIVKLFKDYLPDTESMNEAKKQKYAYSCGLPVPNVFEVTKIQNRQAIIMEYVKGDSIGDLLLNNLNEVEHYINICVNEHYVMGISIHLI
;
A
#
# COMPACT_ATOMS: atom_id res chain seq x y z
N MET A 1 -15.13 11.50 -9.77
CA MET A 1 -14.74 10.10 -9.49
C MET A 1 -15.80 9.52 -8.57
N ASN A 2 -16.43 8.40 -8.91
CA ASN A 2 -17.39 7.73 -8.03
C ASN A 2 -16.71 6.51 -7.40
N LEU A 3 -16.66 6.46 -6.06
CA LEU A 3 -15.89 5.47 -5.30
C LEU A 3 -16.82 4.38 -4.74
N ASP A 4 -17.45 3.61 -5.62
CA ASP A 4 -18.48 2.64 -5.24
C ASP A 4 -17.91 1.27 -4.83
N ASN A 5 -16.72 0.93 -5.29
CA ASN A 5 -16.09 -0.37 -5.05
C ASN A 5 -15.02 -0.28 -3.95
N LEU A 6 -15.46 -0.32 -2.70
CA LEU A 6 -14.59 -0.40 -1.53
C LEU A 6 -14.04 -1.83 -1.39
N ILE A 7 -12.73 -1.99 -1.49
CA ILE A 7 -12.07 -3.30 -1.41
C ILE A 7 -11.42 -3.54 -0.04
N ALA A 8 -11.03 -2.47 0.67
CA ALA A 8 -10.48 -2.58 2.01
C ALA A 8 -10.70 -1.31 2.82
N LYS A 9 -10.80 -1.47 4.14
CA LYS A 9 -10.92 -0.38 5.10
C LYS A 9 -9.89 -0.57 6.20
N GLY A 10 -8.98 0.39 6.33
CA GLY A 10 -8.00 0.45 7.41
C GLY A 10 -8.29 1.58 8.37
N ASN A 11 -7.42 1.70 9.38
CA ASN A 11 -7.49 2.79 10.36
C ASN A 11 -7.26 4.14 9.70
N THR A 12 -6.27 4.23 8.79
CA THR A 12 -5.80 5.49 8.19
C THR A 12 -6.45 5.81 6.84
N ALA A 13 -6.97 4.81 6.12
CA ALA A 13 -7.51 5.03 4.79
C ALA A 13 -8.56 3.98 4.38
N GLU A 14 -9.36 4.35 3.40
CA GLU A 14 -10.23 3.46 2.63
C GLU A 14 -9.58 3.20 1.26
N ILE A 15 -9.65 1.96 0.79
CA ILE A 15 -9.07 1.55 -0.49
C ILE A 15 -10.21 1.20 -1.44
N TYR A 16 -10.23 1.87 -2.60
CA TYR A 16 -11.23 1.65 -3.63
C TYR A 16 -10.57 1.18 -4.93
N LEU A 17 -11.25 0.29 -5.65
CA LEU A 17 -10.87 -0.07 -7.01
C LEU A 17 -11.69 0.78 -8.00
N TYR A 18 -11.02 1.58 -8.82
CA TYR A 18 -11.65 2.45 -9.82
C TYR A 18 -10.86 2.40 -11.11
N ASP A 19 -11.49 2.03 -12.23
CA ASP A 19 -10.87 2.02 -13.56
C ASP A 19 -9.51 1.29 -13.59
N ASN A 20 -9.49 0.08 -13.02
CA ASN A 20 -8.31 -0.77 -12.87
C ASN A 20 -7.12 -0.10 -12.13
N LYS A 21 -7.41 0.87 -11.26
CA LYS A 21 -6.46 1.56 -10.39
C LYS A 21 -6.95 1.51 -8.95
N ILE A 22 -6.02 1.64 -8.02
CA ILE A 22 -6.32 1.78 -6.60
C ILE A 22 -6.39 3.25 -6.24
N VAL A 23 -7.47 3.61 -5.54
CA VAL A 23 -7.63 4.90 -4.88
C VAL A 23 -7.53 4.67 -3.39
N LYS A 24 -6.44 5.14 -2.78
CA LYS A 24 -6.28 5.19 -1.33
C LYS A 24 -6.77 6.55 -0.83
N LEU A 25 -7.94 6.57 -0.21
CA LEU A 25 -8.57 7.78 0.33
C LEU A 25 -8.30 7.87 1.84
N PHE A 26 -7.50 8.84 2.23
CA PHE A 26 -7.05 9.03 3.62
C PHE A 26 -8.19 9.55 4.49
N LYS A 27 -8.15 9.24 5.79
CA LYS A 27 -9.07 9.78 6.78
C LYS A 27 -8.74 11.22 7.12
N ASP A 28 -9.77 11.98 7.43
CA ASP A 28 -9.75 13.45 7.51
C ASP A 28 -9.00 13.96 8.74
N TYR A 29 -8.83 13.10 9.76
CA TYR A 29 -8.11 13.43 10.98
C TYR A 29 -6.58 13.37 10.81
N LEU A 30 -6.08 12.89 9.66
CA LEU A 30 -4.65 12.76 9.40
C LEU A 30 -4.04 14.10 8.97
N PRO A 31 -2.73 14.30 9.20
CA PRO A 31 -2.03 15.49 8.74
C PRO A 31 -2.18 15.69 7.23
N ASP A 32 -2.20 16.95 6.81
CA ASP A 32 -2.43 17.30 5.42
C ASP A 32 -1.28 16.89 4.45
N THR A 33 -0.25 16.26 4.97
CA THR A 33 0.93 15.80 4.24
C THR A 33 0.99 14.28 4.06
N GLU A 34 0.04 13.54 4.64
CA GLU A 34 0.13 12.07 4.73
C GLU A 34 0.20 11.41 3.36
N SER A 35 -0.72 11.78 2.46
CA SER A 35 -0.74 11.26 1.08
C SER A 35 0.55 11.57 0.30
N MET A 36 1.12 12.76 0.49
CA MET A 36 2.36 13.16 -0.15
C MET A 36 3.57 12.39 0.41
N ASN A 37 3.64 12.23 1.72
CA ASN A 37 4.73 11.51 2.39
C ASN A 37 4.75 10.04 1.99
N GLU A 38 3.58 9.41 1.93
CA GLU A 38 3.45 8.02 1.49
C GLU A 38 3.83 7.87 0.01
N ALA A 39 3.29 8.72 -0.88
CA ALA A 39 3.62 8.69 -2.29
C ALA A 39 5.12 8.88 -2.56
N LYS A 40 5.81 9.76 -1.80
CA LYS A 40 7.26 9.95 -1.91
C LYS A 40 8.03 8.67 -1.56
N LYS A 41 7.70 8.02 -0.43
CA LYS A 41 8.34 6.77 -0.02
C LYS A 41 8.11 5.66 -1.05
N GLN A 42 6.89 5.53 -1.56
CA GLN A 42 6.55 4.51 -2.54
C GLN A 42 7.21 4.76 -3.91
N LYS A 43 7.26 6.01 -4.39
CA LYS A 43 8.01 6.36 -5.61
C LYS A 43 9.50 6.08 -5.47
N TYR A 44 10.07 6.35 -4.29
CA TYR A 44 11.47 6.02 -4.01
C TYR A 44 11.69 4.50 -4.05
N ALA A 45 10.87 3.72 -3.34
CA ALA A 45 10.91 2.25 -3.39
C ALA A 45 10.80 1.70 -4.82
N TYR A 46 9.87 2.22 -5.62
CA TYR A 46 9.73 1.87 -7.04
C TYR A 46 11.01 2.19 -7.84
N SER A 47 11.63 3.36 -7.61
CA SER A 47 12.89 3.75 -8.27
C SER A 47 14.09 2.87 -7.88
N CYS A 48 14.05 2.22 -6.72
CA CYS A 48 15.01 1.21 -6.29
C CYS A 48 14.77 -0.17 -6.91
N GLY A 49 13.72 -0.36 -7.72
CA GLY A 49 13.39 -1.63 -8.36
C GLY A 49 12.57 -2.58 -7.49
N LEU A 50 12.04 -2.13 -6.36
CA LEU A 50 11.19 -2.94 -5.50
C LEU A 50 9.81 -3.18 -6.16
N PRO A 51 9.19 -4.34 -5.93
CA PRO A 51 7.89 -4.70 -6.51
C PRO A 51 6.72 -4.01 -5.77
N VAL A 52 6.74 -2.68 -5.71
CA VAL A 52 5.67 -1.85 -5.14
C VAL A 52 4.80 -1.24 -6.25
N PRO A 53 3.52 -0.92 -5.99
CA PRO A 53 2.66 -0.33 -7.01
C PRO A 53 3.20 1.01 -7.49
N ASN A 54 3.13 1.29 -8.79
CA ASN A 54 3.48 2.61 -9.30
C ASN A 54 2.45 3.67 -8.85
N VAL A 55 2.93 4.85 -8.42
CA VAL A 55 2.05 5.96 -8.01
C VAL A 55 1.81 6.90 -9.19
N PHE A 56 0.54 7.02 -9.60
CA PHE A 56 0.15 7.90 -10.70
C PHE A 56 -0.04 9.35 -10.22
N GLU A 57 -0.80 9.55 -9.15
CA GLU A 57 -1.22 10.89 -8.72
C GLU A 57 -1.42 10.98 -7.20
N VAL A 58 -1.12 12.15 -6.64
CA VAL A 58 -1.58 12.58 -5.30
C VAL A 58 -2.58 13.70 -5.52
N THR A 59 -3.79 13.54 -4.99
CA THR A 59 -4.93 14.41 -5.30
C THR A 59 -5.86 14.58 -4.10
N LYS A 60 -6.98 15.29 -4.30
CA LYS A 60 -8.07 15.37 -3.30
C LYS A 60 -9.38 14.89 -3.90
N ILE A 61 -10.12 14.09 -3.15
CA ILE A 61 -11.47 13.63 -3.49
C ILE A 61 -12.38 14.00 -2.32
N GLN A 62 -13.45 14.76 -2.59
CA GLN A 62 -14.34 15.26 -1.53
C GLN A 62 -13.59 15.98 -0.39
N ASN A 63 -12.58 16.79 -0.76
CA ASN A 63 -11.68 17.50 0.14
C ASN A 63 -10.76 16.63 1.02
N ARG A 64 -10.82 15.29 0.88
CA ARG A 64 -9.94 14.33 1.55
C ARG A 64 -8.76 14.00 0.68
N GLN A 65 -7.61 13.73 1.28
CA GLN A 65 -6.41 13.40 0.54
C GLN A 65 -6.52 12.02 -0.10
N ALA A 66 -5.98 11.86 -1.31
CA ALA A 66 -6.00 10.60 -2.01
C ALA A 66 -4.68 10.33 -2.76
N ILE A 67 -4.34 9.05 -2.89
CA ILE A 67 -3.32 8.58 -3.83
C ILE A 67 -3.99 7.66 -4.85
N ILE A 68 -3.71 7.89 -6.13
CA ILE A 68 -4.10 7.00 -7.22
C ILE A 68 -2.86 6.21 -7.65
N MET A 69 -2.94 4.89 -7.61
CA MET A 69 -1.81 3.99 -7.86
C MET A 69 -2.22 2.75 -8.65
N GLU A 70 -1.22 2.01 -9.14
CA GLU A 70 -1.38 0.75 -9.84
C GLU A 70 -2.16 -0.27 -9.01
N TYR A 71 -3.03 -1.03 -9.69
CA TYR A 71 -3.71 -2.18 -9.08
C TYR A 71 -2.86 -3.45 -9.26
N VAL A 72 -2.38 -3.98 -8.13
CA VAL A 72 -1.67 -5.26 -8.08
C VAL A 72 -2.67 -6.34 -7.70
N LYS A 73 -2.79 -7.35 -8.57
CA LYS A 73 -3.64 -8.52 -8.32
C LYS A 73 -2.87 -9.57 -7.52
N GLY A 74 -3.51 -10.14 -6.51
CA GLY A 74 -2.95 -11.20 -5.69
C GLY A 74 -3.64 -11.28 -4.34
N ASP A 75 -3.39 -12.36 -3.62
CA ASP A 75 -3.86 -12.53 -2.25
C ASP A 75 -2.97 -11.74 -1.28
N SER A 76 -3.55 -11.27 -0.18
CA SER A 76 -2.75 -10.63 0.86
C SER A 76 -1.88 -11.68 1.56
N ILE A 77 -0.71 -11.26 2.06
CA ILE A 77 0.13 -12.15 2.86
C ILE A 77 -0.61 -12.68 4.10
N GLY A 78 -1.52 -11.89 4.66
CA GLY A 78 -2.37 -12.31 5.78
C GLY A 78 -3.27 -13.48 5.41
N ASP A 79 -3.91 -13.42 4.24
CA ASP A 79 -4.74 -14.51 3.73
C ASP A 79 -3.91 -15.76 3.45
N LEU A 80 -2.73 -15.60 2.85
CA LEU A 80 -1.82 -16.71 2.57
C LEU A 80 -1.34 -17.40 3.86
N LEU A 81 -0.97 -16.63 4.89
CA LEU A 81 -0.52 -17.14 6.18
C LEU A 81 -1.65 -17.84 6.95
N LEU A 82 -2.87 -17.28 6.93
CA LEU A 82 -4.03 -17.89 7.59
C LEU A 82 -4.46 -19.20 6.93
N ASN A 83 -4.31 -19.29 5.60
CA ASN A 83 -4.74 -20.47 4.84
C ASN A 83 -3.68 -21.58 4.79
N ASN A 84 -2.40 -21.29 5.03
CA ASN A 84 -1.34 -22.29 4.98
C ASN A 84 -0.18 -22.00 5.94
N LEU A 85 -0.32 -22.44 7.20
CA LEU A 85 0.69 -22.26 8.25
C LEU A 85 2.03 -22.95 7.96
N ASN A 86 2.07 -23.94 7.06
CA ASN A 86 3.31 -24.65 6.71
C ASN A 86 4.25 -23.79 5.84
N GLU A 87 3.74 -22.74 5.19
CA GLU A 87 4.51 -21.85 4.32
C GLU A 87 4.90 -20.54 5.02
N VAL A 88 4.64 -20.43 6.32
CA VAL A 88 4.93 -19.21 7.11
C VAL A 88 6.40 -18.83 7.03
N GLU A 89 7.31 -19.80 7.13
CA GLU A 89 8.75 -19.56 7.01
C GLU A 89 9.11 -18.99 5.63
N HIS A 90 8.54 -19.54 4.55
CA HIS A 90 8.76 -19.06 3.19
C HIS A 90 8.34 -17.59 3.03
N TYR A 91 7.12 -17.26 3.47
CA TYR A 91 6.57 -15.91 3.36
C TYR A 91 7.29 -14.88 4.25
N ILE A 92 7.69 -15.26 5.46
CA ILE A 92 8.51 -14.41 6.33
C ILE A 92 9.88 -14.16 5.69
N ASN A 93 10.51 -15.19 5.13
CA ASN A 93 11.81 -15.05 4.47
C ASN A 93 11.76 -14.08 3.28
N ILE A 94 10.68 -14.07 2.49
CA ILE A 94 10.48 -13.07 1.44
C ILE A 94 10.50 -11.65 2.03
N CYS A 95 9.71 -11.39 3.07
CA CYS A 95 9.67 -10.07 3.72
C CYS A 95 11.04 -9.64 4.26
N VAL A 96 11.78 -10.55 4.91
CA VAL A 96 13.11 -10.27 5.46
C VAL A 96 14.13 -9.95 4.37
N ASN A 97 14.09 -10.68 3.25
CA ASN A 97 15.01 -10.47 2.13
C ASN A 97 14.81 -9.09 1.47
N GLU A 98 13.57 -8.66 1.25
CA GLU A 98 13.27 -7.33 0.71
C GLU A 98 13.81 -6.22 1.62
N HIS A 99 13.72 -6.38 2.95
CA HIS A 99 14.31 -5.41 3.89
C HIS A 99 15.82 -5.32 3.80
N TYR A 100 16.52 -6.45 3.61
CA TYR A 100 17.97 -6.48 3.48
C TYR A 100 18.43 -5.73 2.22
N VAL A 101 17.70 -5.90 1.10
CA VAL A 101 17.97 -5.19 -0.16
C VAL A 101 17.82 -3.66 0.02
N MET A 102 16.92 -3.22 0.89
CA MET A 102 16.70 -1.79 1.18
C MET A 102 17.67 -1.17 2.19
N GLY A 103 18.47 -1.98 2.91
CA GLY A 103 19.28 -1.49 4.03
C GLY A 103 18.43 -0.95 5.20
N ILE A 104 17.17 -1.37 5.32
CA ILE A 104 16.27 -0.95 6.39
C ILE A 104 16.43 -1.90 7.57
N SER A 105 16.93 -1.37 8.69
CA SER A 105 16.97 -2.09 9.96
C SER A 105 15.56 -2.14 10.57
N ILE A 106 15.05 -3.35 10.81
CA ILE A 106 13.76 -3.56 11.47
C ILE A 106 13.93 -3.17 12.95
N HIS A 107 13.49 -1.97 13.35
CA HIS A 107 12.95 -1.84 14.70
C HIS A 107 11.54 -2.42 14.65
N LEU A 108 11.38 -3.66 15.12
CA LEU A 108 10.08 -4.21 15.45
C LEU A 108 9.48 -3.25 16.49
N ILE A 109 8.39 -2.59 16.13
CA ILE A 109 7.48 -1.96 17.09
C ILE A 109 6.31 -2.93 17.26
#